data_AF-T1AES4-F1
#
_entry.id   AF-T1AES4-F1
#
_cell.length_a   1.000
_cell.length_b   1.000
_cell.length_c   1.000
_cell.angle_alpha   90.00
_cell.angle_beta   90.00
_cell.angle_gamma   90.00
#
_symmetry.space_group_name_H-M   'P 1'
#
loop_
_entity.id
_entity.type
_entity.pdbx_description
1 polymer ?
#
loop_
_entity_poly.entity_id
_entity_poly.type
_entity_poly.pdbx_seq_one_letter_code
_entity_poly.pdbx_strand_id
1 'polypeptide(L)'
;VRASLPRVHEGRMVLVDVRGSKEFSGEVTAPPEYPTEHAQRGGHIPGAKNIPWAQAVRDDGTFKSREELEAIYGGKGVTSSTPVITYCRIGERSSHTWFVL
;
A
#
# COMPACT_ATOMS: atom_id res chain seq x y z
N VAL A 1 -6.02 -0.19 13.14
CA VAL A 1 -6.68 0.02 11.83
C VAL A 1 -8.19 0.22 11.92
N ARG A 2 -8.98 -0.65 12.59
CA ARG A 2 -10.45 -0.50 12.67
C ARG A 2 -10.92 0.88 13.17
N ALA A 3 -10.28 1.42 14.22
CA ALA A 3 -10.60 2.75 14.75
C ALA A 3 -10.36 3.91 13.76
N SER A 4 -9.53 3.68 12.73
CA SER A 4 -9.19 4.69 11.73
C SER A 4 -10.15 4.72 10.53
N LEU A 5 -10.98 3.67 10.34
CA LEU A 5 -11.86 3.54 9.17
C LEU A 5 -12.83 4.73 8.96
N PRO A 6 -13.45 5.31 10.00
CA PRO A 6 -14.30 6.49 9.82
C PRO A 6 -13.52 7.65 9.17
N ARG A 7 -12.29 7.89 9.63
CA ARG A 7 -11.42 8.93 9.07
C ARG A 7 -11.01 8.65 7.62
N VAL A 8 -10.84 7.38 7.26
CA VAL A 8 -10.56 6.96 5.88
C VAL A 8 -11.78 7.24 4.98
N HIS A 9 -12.99 6.88 5.43
CA HIS A 9 -14.21 7.11 4.66
C HIS A 9 -14.55 8.60 4.49
N GLU A 10 -14.20 9.42 5.48
CA GLU A 10 -14.34 10.88 5.43
C GLU A 10 -13.21 11.58 4.66
N GLY A 11 -12.23 10.84 4.11
CA GLY A 11 -11.10 11.41 3.38
C GLY A 11 -10.07 12.16 4.24
N ARG A 12 -10.13 12.02 5.58
CA ARG A 12 -9.20 12.65 6.54
C ARG A 12 -7.93 11.81 6.79
N MET A 13 -7.81 10.65 6.16
CA MET A 13 -6.68 9.73 6.24
C MET A 13 -6.69 8.82 5.02
N VAL A 14 -5.54 8.33 4.61
CA VAL A 14 -5.42 7.33 3.54
C VAL A 14 -4.85 6.02 4.08
N LEU A 15 -5.47 4.91 3.69
CA LEU A 15 -4.95 3.57 3.91
C LEU A 15 -4.26 3.11 2.61
N VAL A 16 -2.98 2.77 2.67
CA VAL A 16 -2.20 2.33 1.51
C VAL A 16 -1.90 0.85 1.63
N ASP A 17 -2.46 0.05 0.71
CA ASP A 17 -2.15 -1.37 0.57
C ASP A 17 -1.01 -1.53 -0.45
N VAL A 18 0.13 -2.01 0.03
CA VAL A 18 1.36 -2.09 -0.79
C VAL A 18 1.59 -3.45 -1.43
N ARG A 19 0.61 -4.35 -1.31
CA ARG A 19 0.63 -5.67 -1.95
C ARG A 19 0.39 -5.55 -3.46
N GLY A 20 0.64 -6.64 -4.19
CA GLY A 20 0.33 -6.70 -5.63
C GLY A 20 -1.17 -6.53 -5.91
N SER A 21 -1.52 -6.07 -7.11
CA SER A 21 -2.92 -5.77 -7.45
C SER A 21 -3.86 -6.99 -7.37
N LYS A 22 -3.36 -8.20 -7.64
CA LYS A 22 -4.12 -9.46 -7.47
C LYS A 22 -4.38 -9.80 -6.00
N GLU A 23 -3.44 -9.49 -5.11
CA GLU A 23 -3.63 -9.67 -3.66
C GLU A 23 -4.66 -8.65 -3.13
N PHE A 24 -4.65 -7.43 -3.69
CA PHE A 24 -5.58 -6.35 -3.34
C PHE A 24 -7.00 -6.61 -3.85
N SER A 25 -7.16 -7.06 -5.09
CA SER A 25 -8.47 -7.43 -5.66
C SER A 25 -9.05 -8.68 -4.98
N GLY A 26 -8.19 -9.53 -4.42
CA GLY A 26 -8.57 -10.78 -3.78
C GLY A 26 -8.60 -11.98 -4.72
N GLU A 27 -8.12 -11.82 -5.95
CA GLU A 27 -7.91 -12.92 -6.90
C GLU A 27 -6.94 -13.96 -6.36
N VAL A 28 -5.99 -13.54 -5.52
CA VAL A 28 -5.07 -14.44 -4.80
C VAL A 28 -5.06 -14.15 -3.30
N THR A 29 -4.94 -15.21 -2.50
CA THR A 29 -4.80 -15.12 -1.04
C THR A 29 -3.35 -15.23 -0.56
N ALA A 30 -2.43 -15.65 -1.42
CA ALA A 30 -0.99 -15.51 -1.27
C ALA A 30 -0.37 -15.30 -2.66
N PRO A 31 0.64 -14.43 -2.79
CA PRO A 31 1.39 -14.32 -4.02
C PRO A 31 2.32 -15.54 -4.20
N PRO A 32 2.64 -15.95 -5.45
CA PRO A 32 3.52 -17.08 -5.73
C PRO A 32 4.90 -16.98 -5.07
N GLU A 33 5.44 -15.76 -4.99
CA GLU A 33 6.72 -15.45 -4.36
C GLU A 33 6.74 -15.61 -2.82
N TYR A 34 5.58 -15.52 -2.17
CA TYR A 34 5.43 -15.69 -0.71
C TYR A 34 4.33 -16.70 -0.41
N PRO A 35 4.54 -17.98 -0.75
CA PRO A 35 3.47 -18.97 -0.71
C PRO A 35 3.00 -19.26 0.71
N THR A 36 3.79 -18.99 1.75
CA THR A 36 3.41 -19.22 3.15
C THR A 36 2.62 -18.05 3.77
N GLU A 37 2.52 -16.92 3.07
CA GLU A 37 1.88 -15.69 3.55
C GLU A 37 0.38 -15.60 3.19
N HIS A 38 -0.36 -16.65 3.53
CA HIS A 38 -1.78 -16.75 3.20
C HIS A 38 -2.67 -15.83 4.03
N ALA A 39 -3.75 -15.34 3.43
CA ALA A 39 -4.91 -14.81 4.13
C ALA A 39 -6.10 -15.77 4.05
N GLN A 40 -6.90 -15.78 5.12
CA GLN A 40 -8.16 -16.52 5.16
C GLN A 40 -9.23 -15.95 4.21
N ARG A 41 -9.11 -14.68 3.83
CA ARG A 41 -10.00 -13.98 2.89
C ARG A 41 -9.19 -13.18 1.89
N GLY A 42 -9.58 -13.25 0.63
CA GLY A 42 -9.06 -12.37 -0.42
C GLY A 42 -9.61 -10.95 -0.30
N GLY A 43 -8.88 -9.99 -0.86
CA GLY A 43 -9.31 -8.60 -0.98
C GLY A 43 -8.45 -7.67 -0.14
N HIS A 44 -9.03 -6.51 0.18
CA HIS A 44 -8.38 -5.43 0.91
C HIS A 44 -9.34 -4.78 1.91
N ILE A 45 -8.80 -3.94 2.78
CA ILE A 45 -9.60 -3.17 3.72
C ILE A 45 -10.37 -2.08 2.94
N PRO A 46 -11.71 -1.97 3.08
CA PRO A 46 -12.50 -0.99 2.34
C PRO A 46 -11.96 0.44 2.44
N GLY A 47 -11.92 1.14 1.30
CA GLY A 47 -11.39 2.50 1.20
C GLY A 47 -9.87 2.58 0.96
N ALA A 48 -9.13 1.47 1.07
CA ALA A 48 -7.70 1.45 0.81
C ALA A 48 -7.36 1.77 -0.66
N LYS A 49 -6.20 2.38 -0.85
CA LYS A 49 -5.60 2.63 -2.17
C LYS A 49 -4.47 1.63 -2.39
N ASN A 50 -4.49 0.91 -3.52
CA ASN A 50 -3.40 0.01 -3.88
C ASN A 50 -2.25 0.79 -4.50
N ILE A 51 -1.06 0.67 -3.89
CA ILE A 51 0.21 1.19 -4.42
C ILE A 51 1.27 0.12 -4.14
N PRO A 52 1.44 -0.89 -5.03
CA PRO A 52 2.45 -1.92 -4.86
C PRO A 52 3.82 -1.32 -4.56
N TRP A 53 4.49 -1.81 -3.51
CA TRP A 53 5.75 -1.22 -3.03
C TRP A 53 6.82 -1.10 -4.12
N ALA A 54 6.87 -2.07 -5.04
CA ALA A 54 7.81 -2.11 -6.15
C ALA A 54 7.68 -0.92 -7.11
N GLN A 55 6.54 -0.21 -7.12
CA GLN A 55 6.38 1.00 -7.93
C GLN A 55 7.28 2.15 -7.46
N ALA A 56 7.79 2.12 -6.24
CA ALA A 56 8.67 3.15 -5.68
C ALA A 56 10.17 2.93 -5.99
N VAL A 57 10.52 1.79 -6.60
CA VAL A 57 11.90 1.48 -7.00
C VAL A 57 12.01 1.34 -8.51
N ARG A 58 13.24 1.44 -9.02
CA ARG A 58 13.61 1.13 -10.40
C ARG A 58 13.97 -0.34 -10.53
N ASP A 59 14.15 -0.80 -11.77
CA ASP A 59 14.53 -2.18 -12.07
C ASP A 59 15.91 -2.57 -11.50
N ASP A 60 16.79 -1.58 -11.27
CA ASP A 60 18.10 -1.77 -10.61
C ASP A 60 18.03 -1.77 -9.08
N GLY A 61 16.83 -1.66 -8.50
CA GLY A 61 16.59 -1.64 -7.06
C GLY A 61 16.80 -0.29 -6.37
N THR A 62 17.19 0.76 -7.10
CA THR A 62 17.29 2.11 -6.53
C THR A 62 15.91 2.75 -6.34
N PHE A 63 15.77 3.66 -5.37
CA PHE A 63 14.55 4.45 -5.24
C PHE A 63 14.35 5.37 -6.46
N LYS A 64 13.09 5.57 -6.83
CA LYS A 64 12.71 6.63 -7.77
C LYS A 64 12.96 8.02 -7.17
N SER A 65 12.99 9.05 -8.02
CA SER A 65 13.18 10.43 -7.56
C SER A 65 11.99 10.88 -6.71
N ARG A 66 12.20 11.93 -5.90
CA ARG A 66 11.13 12.54 -5.10
C ARG A 66 9.92 12.90 -5.95
N GLU A 67 10.14 13.49 -7.11
CA GLU A 67 9.08 13.96 -8.01
C GLU A 67 8.27 12.80 -8.58
N GLU A 68 8.93 11.71 -8.97
CA GLU A 68 8.24 10.48 -9.42
C GLU A 68 7.42 9.86 -8.29
N LEU A 69 7.95 9.83 -7.07
CA LEU A 69 7.26 9.29 -5.90
C LEU A 69 6.05 10.15 -5.55
N GLU A 70 6.19 11.48 -5.50
CA GLU A 70 5.09 12.41 -5.26
C GLU A 70 3.98 12.25 -6.30
N ALA A 71 4.31 11.99 -7.57
CA ALA A 71 3.30 11.71 -8.60
C ALA A 71 2.56 10.38 -8.36
N ILE A 72 3.28 9.31 -7.99
CA ILE A 72 2.71 7.99 -7.68
C ILE A 72 1.73 8.08 -6.51
N TYR A 73 2.15 8.71 -5.41
CA TYR A 73 1.38 8.81 -4.17
C TYR A 73 0.29 9.88 -4.24
N GLY A 74 0.59 11.04 -4.82
CA GLY A 74 -0.32 12.16 -4.99
C GLY A 74 -1.57 11.80 -5.80
N GLY A 75 -1.41 10.99 -6.85
CA GLY A 75 -2.52 10.44 -7.64
C GLY A 75 -3.49 9.55 -6.85
N LYS A 76 -3.14 9.16 -5.62
CA LYS A 76 -3.98 8.38 -4.70
C LYS A 76 -4.44 9.17 -3.47
N GLY A 77 -4.21 10.49 -3.44
CA GLY A 77 -4.60 11.36 -2.32
C GLY A 77 -3.60 11.37 -1.16
N VAL A 78 -2.40 10.79 -1.35
CA VAL A 78 -1.32 10.85 -0.37
C VAL A 78 -0.49 12.11 -0.64
N THR A 79 -0.52 13.03 0.30
CA THR A 79 0.25 14.29 0.27
C THR A 79 1.04 14.41 1.57
N SER A 80 1.97 15.37 1.65
CA SER A 80 2.77 15.63 2.85
C SER A 80 1.96 15.97 4.12
N SER A 81 0.72 16.43 3.95
CA SER A 81 -0.20 16.75 5.06
C SER A 81 -1.20 15.64 5.36
N THR A 82 -1.29 14.62 4.49
CA THR A 82 -2.25 13.54 4.64
C THR A 82 -1.76 12.54 5.68
N PRO A 83 -2.52 12.23 6.74
CA PRO A 83 -2.20 11.08 7.59
C PRO A 83 -2.30 9.78 6.81
N VAL A 84 -1.25 8.95 6.83
CA VAL A 84 -1.20 7.68 6.09
C VAL A 84 -0.98 6.50 7.03
N ILE A 85 -1.66 5.39 6.72
CA ILE A 85 -1.32 4.07 7.27
C ILE A 85 -1.00 3.16 6.09
N THR A 86 0.25 2.70 6.01
CA THR A 86 0.68 1.66 5.06
C THR A 86 0.47 0.28 5.66
N TYR A 87 0.05 -0.71 4.86
CA TYR A 87 -0.01 -2.10 5.29
C TYR A 87 0.26 -3.06 4.13
N CYS A 88 0.70 -4.26 4.49
CA CYS A 88 0.81 -5.40 3.57
C CYS A 88 0.20 -6.64 4.22
N ARG A 89 0.90 -7.78 4.22
CA ARG A 89 0.50 -8.98 4.99
C ARG A 89 1.05 -8.94 6.42
N ILE A 90 2.37 -8.87 6.57
CA ILE A 90 3.05 -9.03 7.87
C ILE A 90 3.88 -7.81 8.32
N GLY A 91 3.96 -6.77 7.50
CA GLY A 91 4.64 -5.51 7.87
C GLY A 91 5.89 -5.20 7.04
N GLU A 92 6.60 -6.20 6.53
CA GLU A 92 7.89 -6.01 5.82
C GLU A 92 7.81 -5.08 4.60
N ARG A 93 6.92 -5.39 3.64
CA ARG A 93 6.74 -4.59 2.42
C ARG A 93 6.17 -3.21 2.72
N SER A 94 5.34 -3.09 3.77
CA SER A 94 4.79 -1.80 4.19
C SER A 94 5.82 -0.90 4.85
N SER A 95 6.82 -1.46 5.56
CA SER A 95 7.92 -0.67 6.13
C SER A 95 8.73 0.03 5.04
N HIS A 96 8.90 -0.59 3.87
CA HIS A 96 9.51 0.06 2.71
C HIS A 96 8.75 1.32 2.30
N THR A 97 7.43 1.20 2.13
CA THR A 97 6.62 2.36 1.72
C THR A 97 6.50 3.40 2.83
N TRP A 98 6.46 2.98 4.10
CA TRP A 98 6.53 3.88 5.25
C TRP A 98 7.82 4.72 5.25
N PHE A 99 8.96 4.13 4.88
CA PHE A 99 10.23 4.87 4.77
C PHE A 99 10.23 5.87 3.60
N VAL A 100 9.54 5.52 2.50
CA VAL A 100 9.44 6.36 1.31
C VAL A 100 8.56 7.60 1.53
N LEU A 101 7.56 7.50 2.42
CA LEU A 101 6.60 8.57 2.74
C LEU A 101 7.11 9.50 3.85
#